data_AF-A0A2S8CI22-F1
#
_entry.id   AF-A0A2S8CI22-F1
#
_cell.length_a   1.000
_cell.length_b   1.000
_cell.length_c   1.000
_cell.angle_alpha   90.00
_cell.angle_beta   90.00
_cell.angle_gamma   90.00
#
_symmetry.space_group_name_H-M   'P 1'
#
loop_
_entity.id
_entity.type
_entity.pdbx_description
1 polymer ?
#
loop_
_entity_poly.entity_id
_entity_poly.type
_entity_poly.pdbx_seq_one_letter_code
_entity_poly.pdbx_strand_id
1 'polypeptide(L)'
;MNDKHIRLSDNDRNEAINQLARAVGEGRLSMEEFEERSTDVMGATYGKDLVPVLRDIPAHRNTDIKEFSRADIDKLRADGRKTRLGIALISSLVGITAGALLITSNLAIAGIASLIAVPIIWILLYVMKVGPDSWHAPSLRQLERMRKREIEAQRKDKWSQLSDEALGLAQRQLSRWNKK
;
A
#
# COMPACT_ATOMS: atom_id res chain seq x y z
N MET A 1 11.15 -5.87 15.12
CA MET A 1 12.45 -6.55 15.16
C MET A 1 12.69 -7.12 13.78
N ASN A 2 13.73 -6.70 13.09
CA ASN A 2 14.05 -7.23 11.77
C ASN A 2 14.64 -8.63 11.96
N ASP A 3 14.12 -9.64 11.25
CA ASP A 3 14.59 -11.01 11.36
C ASP A 3 16.09 -11.06 11.02
N LYS A 4 16.93 -11.37 12.02
CA LYS A 4 18.40 -11.42 11.92
C LYS A 4 18.94 -12.35 10.81
N HIS A 5 18.08 -13.13 10.17
CA HIS A 5 18.40 -14.08 9.11
C HIS A 5 17.94 -13.65 7.71
N ILE A 6 17.28 -12.50 7.55
CA ILE A 6 16.87 -11.98 6.24
C ILE A 6 18.07 -11.34 5.53
N ARG A 7 18.20 -11.62 4.22
CA ARG A 7 19.20 -10.98 3.35
C ARG A 7 18.92 -9.49 3.29
N LEU A 8 19.98 -8.70 3.43
CA LEU A 8 19.91 -7.26 3.45
C LEU A 8 19.37 -6.73 2.11
N SER A 9 18.36 -5.86 2.16
CA SER A 9 17.88 -5.16 0.96
C SER A 9 18.79 -3.98 0.63
N ASP A 10 18.88 -3.59 -0.64
CA ASP A 10 19.60 -2.38 -1.05
C ASP A 10 19.04 -1.12 -0.37
N ASN A 11 17.75 -1.10 -0.05
CA ASN A 11 17.14 -0.02 0.71
C ASN A 11 17.69 0.05 2.15
N ASP A 12 17.83 -1.10 2.81
CA ASP A 12 18.37 -1.18 4.18
C ASP A 12 19.84 -0.76 4.20
N ARG A 13 20.59 -1.10 3.15
CA ARG A 13 21.98 -0.66 2.95
C ARG A 13 22.09 0.86 2.80
N ASN A 14 21.24 1.46 1.97
CA ASN A 14 21.16 2.93 1.85
C ASN A 14 20.74 3.60 3.16
N GLU A 15 19.81 3.01 3.91
CA GLU A 15 19.38 3.55 5.19
C GLU A 15 20.52 3.56 6.20
N ALA A 16 21.32 2.49 6.26
CA ALA A 16 22.51 2.41 7.10
C ALA A 16 23.56 3.48 6.71
N ILE A 17 23.83 3.67 5.42
CA ILE A 17 24.74 4.73 4.93
C ILE A 17 24.22 6.12 5.32
N ASN A 18 22.91 6.37 5.20
CA ASN A 18 22.31 7.64 5.61
C ASN A 18 22.38 7.87 7.14
N GLN A 19 22.34 6.82 7.95
CA GLN A 19 22.57 6.93 9.40
C GLN A 19 24.04 7.27 9.70
N LEU A 20 24.99 6.63 9.02
CA LEU A 20 26.42 6.95 9.12
C LEU A 20 26.70 8.41 8.71
N ALA A 21 26.16 8.87 7.58
CA ALA A 21 26.35 10.23 7.09
C ALA A 21 25.80 11.30 8.07
N ARG A 22 24.69 11.00 8.74
CA ARG A 22 24.15 11.87 9.80
C ARG A 22 25.04 11.90 11.03
N ALA A 23 25.58 10.74 11.45
CA ALA A 23 26.52 10.69 12.57
C ALA A 23 27.79 11.52 12.31
N VAL A 24 28.26 11.58 11.06
CA VAL A 24 29.35 12.50 10.66
C VAL A 24 28.93 13.96 10.78
N GLY A 25 27.73 14.31 10.27
CA GLY A 25 27.19 15.67 10.39
C GLY A 25 26.98 16.14 11.84
N GLU A 26 26.69 15.21 12.74
CA GLU A 26 26.59 15.45 14.19
C GLU A 26 27.95 15.50 14.91
N GLY A 27 29.06 15.22 14.21
CA GLY A 27 30.41 15.16 14.79
C GLY A 27 30.66 13.93 15.68
N ARG A 28 29.80 12.91 15.61
CA ARG A 28 29.91 11.66 16.38
C ARG A 28 30.79 10.60 15.68
N LEU A 29 31.05 10.78 14.40
CA LEU A 29 31.84 9.89 13.56
C LEU A 29 32.81 10.74 12.74
N SER A 30 34.07 10.32 12.62
CA SER A 30 35.03 10.97 11.74
C SER A 30 34.77 10.61 10.26
N MET A 31 35.35 11.36 9.33
CA MET A 31 35.24 11.06 7.91
C MET A 31 35.93 9.74 7.53
N GLU A 32 37.08 9.43 8.15
CA GLU A 32 37.78 8.15 7.94
C GLU A 32 36.98 6.96 8.48
N GLU A 33 36.37 7.10 9.66
CA GLU A 33 35.50 6.06 10.21
C GLU A 33 34.24 5.87 9.36
N PHE A 34 33.73 6.92 8.73
CA PHE A 34 32.62 6.83 7.78
C PHE A 34 32.98 6.02 6.55
N GLU A 35 34.14 6.24 5.94
CA GLU A 35 34.59 5.51 4.75
C GLU A 35 34.80 4.02 5.06
N GLU A 36 35.41 3.70 6.19
CA GLU A 36 35.62 2.31 6.65
C GLU A 36 34.27 1.60 6.87
N ARG A 37 33.38 2.22 7.66
CA ARG A 37 32.07 1.63 7.98
C ARG A 37 31.12 1.57 6.79
N SER A 38 31.20 2.52 5.86
CA SER A 38 30.43 2.50 4.62
C SER A 38 30.83 1.30 3.75
N THR A 39 32.13 1.00 3.69
CA THR A 39 32.65 -0.19 2.99
C THR A 39 32.10 -1.48 3.61
N ASP A 40 32.07 -1.56 4.94
CA ASP A 40 31.50 -2.71 5.66
C ASP A 40 29.99 -2.88 5.41
N VAL A 41 29.23 -1.79 5.34
CA VAL A 41 27.80 -1.79 4.98
C VAL A 41 27.59 -2.30 3.55
N MET A 42 28.48 -1.95 2.61
CA MET A 42 28.43 -2.45 1.24
C MET A 42 28.72 -3.95 1.15
N GLY A 43 29.63 -4.47 1.99
CA GLY A 43 29.95 -5.90 2.09
C GLY A 43 28.92 -6.75 2.86
N ALA A 44 28.05 -6.13 3.64
CA ALA A 44 27.05 -6.82 4.46
C ALA A 44 26.04 -7.62 3.61
N THR A 45 25.76 -8.87 4.02
CA THR A 45 24.81 -9.76 3.33
C THR A 45 23.50 -9.91 4.10
N TYR A 46 23.54 -9.78 5.43
CA TYR A 46 22.38 -9.98 6.30
C TYR A 46 22.15 -8.77 7.21
N GLY A 47 20.90 -8.56 7.64
CA GLY A 47 20.56 -7.47 8.56
C GLY A 47 21.30 -7.51 9.90
N LYS A 48 21.75 -8.71 10.34
CA LYS A 48 22.59 -8.85 11.55
C LYS A 48 23.98 -8.24 11.39
N ASP A 49 24.50 -8.16 10.17
CA ASP A 49 25.86 -7.68 9.88
C ASP A 49 25.92 -6.14 10.01
N LEU A 50 24.77 -5.45 9.94
CA LEU A 50 24.68 -4.01 10.19
C LEU A 50 24.71 -3.63 11.69
N VAL A 51 24.36 -4.56 12.57
CA VAL A 51 24.31 -4.33 14.03
C VAL A 51 25.66 -3.88 14.60
N PRO A 52 26.81 -4.53 14.32
CA PRO A 52 28.10 -4.06 14.81
C PRO A 52 28.50 -2.70 14.24
N VAL A 53 28.19 -2.41 12.97
CA VAL A 53 28.58 -1.16 12.30
C VAL A 53 27.84 0.06 12.87
N LEU A 54 26.57 -0.13 13.26
CA LEU A 54 25.68 0.91 13.77
C LEU A 54 25.54 0.90 15.30
N ARG A 55 26.32 0.09 16.02
CA ARG A 55 26.23 -0.09 17.49
C ARG A 55 26.18 1.22 18.27
N ASP A 56 26.99 2.17 17.84
CA ASP A 56 27.29 3.41 18.57
C ASP A 56 26.42 4.58 18.08
N ILE A 57 25.59 4.34 17.05
CA ILE A 57 24.81 5.35 16.35
C ILE A 57 23.34 5.21 16.77
N PRO A 58 22.68 6.30 17.22
CA PRO A 58 21.28 6.24 17.60
C PRO A 58 20.42 5.83 16.41
N ALA A 59 19.70 4.71 16.58
CA ALA A 59 18.80 4.17 15.57
C ALA A 59 17.62 5.11 15.34
N HIS A 60 17.79 6.07 14.42
CA HIS A 60 16.70 6.82 13.84
C HIS A 60 16.04 5.90 12.83
N ARG A 61 15.09 5.08 13.30
CA ARG A 61 14.14 4.45 12.40
C ARG A 61 13.48 5.60 11.65
N ASN A 62 13.80 5.76 10.36
CA ASN A 62 12.94 6.49 9.48
C ASN A 62 11.63 5.70 9.44
N THR A 63 10.74 5.97 10.40
CA THR A 63 9.31 5.92 10.11
C THR A 63 9.08 7.06 9.13
N ASP A 64 9.59 6.90 7.91
CA ASP A 64 9.06 7.55 6.73
C ASP A 64 7.64 7.03 6.63
N ILE A 65 6.76 7.68 7.41
CA ILE A 65 5.34 7.73 7.13
C ILE A 65 5.32 8.38 5.76
N LYS A 66 5.38 7.53 4.73
CA LYS A 66 5.06 7.87 3.34
C LYS A 66 3.79 8.69 3.47
N GLU A 67 3.91 10.01 3.31
CA GLU A 67 2.79 10.94 3.49
C GLU A 67 1.78 10.59 2.40
N PHE A 68 0.89 9.66 2.74
CA PHE A 68 -0.29 9.36 1.98
C PHE A 68 -1.13 10.63 2.05
N SER A 69 -1.14 11.38 0.95
CA SER A 69 -1.91 12.61 0.81
C SER A 69 -3.33 12.34 1.28
N ARG A 70 -3.87 13.20 2.16
CA ARG A 70 -5.21 13.05 2.72
C ARG A 70 -6.28 12.90 1.62
N ALA A 71 -6.04 13.49 0.45
CA ALA A 71 -6.88 13.35 -0.74
C ALA A 71 -6.86 11.95 -1.37
N ASP A 72 -5.73 11.24 -1.30
CA ASP A 72 -5.64 9.84 -1.74
C ASP A 72 -6.39 8.93 -0.77
N ILE A 73 -6.31 9.22 0.54
CA ILE A 73 -7.03 8.47 1.59
C ILE A 73 -8.56 8.61 1.42
N ASP A 74 -9.06 9.80 1.08
CA ASP A 74 -10.50 10.04 0.88
C ASP A 74 -11.05 9.37 -0.39
N LYS A 75 -10.28 9.37 -1.48
CA LYS A 75 -10.66 8.67 -2.73
C LYS A 75 -10.70 7.15 -2.55
N LEU A 76 -9.84 6.61 -1.67
CA LEU A 76 -9.76 5.17 -1.39
C LEU A 76 -10.80 4.69 -0.36
N ARG A 77 -11.36 5.60 0.45
CA ARG A 77 -12.43 5.32 1.42
C ARG A 77 -13.78 4.99 0.75
N ALA A 78 -13.95 5.30 -0.55
CA ALA A 78 -15.20 5.13 -1.28
C ALA A 78 -15.49 3.71 -1.82
N ASP A 79 -14.49 2.80 -1.86
CA ASP A 79 -14.63 1.52 -2.59
C ASP A 79 -14.96 0.28 -1.73
N GLY A 80 -15.19 0.45 -0.42
CA GLY A 80 -15.48 -0.64 0.53
C GLY A 80 -16.84 -1.34 0.38
N ARG A 81 -17.66 -0.99 -0.62
CA ARG A 81 -19.03 -1.52 -0.79
C ARG A 81 -19.07 -2.99 -1.23
N LYS A 82 -18.09 -3.45 -2.01
CA LYS A 82 -18.13 -4.77 -2.66
C LYS A 82 -17.73 -5.93 -1.73
N THR A 83 -16.76 -5.71 -0.84
CA THR A 83 -16.33 -6.71 0.16
C THR A 83 -17.40 -6.98 1.23
N ARG A 84 -18.21 -5.95 1.55
CA ARG A 84 -19.33 -6.04 2.49
C ARG A 84 -20.46 -6.94 1.96
N LEU A 85 -20.70 -6.95 0.65
CA LEU A 85 -21.64 -7.88 0.01
C LEU A 85 -21.17 -9.34 0.09
N GLY A 86 -19.86 -9.60 -0.07
CA GLY A 86 -19.29 -10.94 0.03
C GLY A 86 -19.48 -11.57 1.41
N ILE A 87 -19.19 -10.83 2.48
CA ILE A 87 -19.36 -11.30 3.86
C ILE A 87 -20.85 -11.49 4.19
N ALA A 88 -21.70 -10.58 3.73
CA ALA A 88 -23.15 -10.69 3.90
C ALA A 88 -23.70 -11.99 3.31
N LEU A 89 -23.32 -12.32 2.06
CA LEU A 89 -23.76 -13.55 1.41
C LEU A 89 -23.32 -14.82 2.15
N ILE A 90 -22.08 -14.83 2.68
CA ILE A 90 -21.56 -15.96 3.45
C ILE A 90 -22.32 -16.11 4.78
N SER A 91 -22.53 -15.00 5.50
CA SER A 91 -23.22 -15.01 6.80
C SER A 91 -24.69 -15.43 6.71
N SER A 92 -25.41 -14.99 5.67
CA SER A 92 -26.80 -15.39 5.43
C SER A 92 -26.90 -16.87 5.10
N LEU A 93 -25.96 -17.41 4.33
CA LEU A 93 -25.96 -18.83 3.97
C LEU A 93 -25.78 -19.72 5.21
N VAL A 94 -24.87 -19.35 6.13
CA VAL A 94 -24.62 -20.06 7.39
C VAL A 94 -25.80 -19.92 8.35
N GLY A 95 -26.40 -18.74 8.47
CA GLY A 95 -27.55 -18.50 9.35
C GLY A 95 -28.81 -19.26 8.92
N ILE A 96 -29.08 -19.32 7.60
CA ILE A 96 -30.22 -20.05 7.04
C ILE A 96 -30.07 -21.56 7.25
N THR A 97 -28.87 -22.11 6.99
CA THR A 97 -28.61 -23.55 7.16
C THR A 97 -28.64 -23.98 8.61
N ALA A 98 -28.01 -23.23 9.52
CA ALA A 98 -28.02 -23.54 10.95
C ALA A 98 -29.42 -23.36 11.57
N GLY A 99 -30.14 -22.30 11.20
CA GLY A 99 -31.50 -22.04 11.68
C GLY A 99 -32.48 -23.15 11.28
N ALA A 100 -32.42 -23.63 10.03
CA ALA A 100 -33.27 -24.71 9.55
C ALA A 100 -33.05 -26.03 10.31
N LEU A 101 -31.80 -26.38 10.64
CA LEU A 101 -31.45 -27.57 11.41
C LEU A 101 -31.92 -27.50 12.88
N LEU A 102 -31.99 -26.30 13.45
CA LEU A 102 -32.49 -26.11 14.82
C LEU A 102 -34.02 -26.18 14.89
N ILE A 103 -34.73 -25.78 13.82
CA ILE A 103 -36.20 -25.86 13.73
C ILE A 103 -36.69 -27.30 13.60
N THR A 104 -35.93 -28.19 12.93
CA THR A 104 -36.27 -29.61 12.85
C THR A 104 -35.99 -30.38 14.15
N SER A 105 -35.32 -29.75 15.11
CA SER A 105 -35.12 -30.24 16.48
C SER A 105 -36.13 -29.60 17.44
N ASN A 106 -36.30 -30.14 18.67
CA ASN A 106 -37.25 -29.62 19.68
C ASN A 106 -36.83 -28.25 20.30
N LEU A 107 -36.00 -27.47 19.59
CA LEU A 107 -35.46 -26.16 19.97
C LEU A 107 -35.99 -25.06 19.02
N ALA A 108 -37.26 -25.18 18.60
CA ALA A 108 -37.89 -24.29 17.64
C ALA A 108 -37.80 -22.80 18.00
N ILE A 109 -37.84 -22.45 19.30
CA ILE A 109 -37.71 -21.06 19.77
C ILE A 109 -36.31 -20.50 19.46
N ALA A 110 -35.25 -21.30 19.62
CA ALA A 110 -33.89 -20.90 19.27
C ALA A 110 -33.69 -20.83 17.73
N GLY A 111 -34.37 -21.69 16.98
CA GLY A 111 -34.40 -21.64 15.52
C GLY A 111 -35.06 -20.37 14.96
N ILE A 112 -36.23 -20.00 15.50
CA ILE A 112 -36.94 -18.77 15.14
C ILE A 112 -36.14 -17.53 15.56
N ALA A 113 -35.54 -17.54 16.76
CA ALA A 113 -34.67 -16.46 17.22
C ALA A 113 -33.45 -16.27 16.31
N SER A 114 -32.87 -17.35 15.77
CA SER A 114 -31.75 -17.28 14.83
C SER A 114 -32.14 -16.66 13.49
N LEU A 115 -33.35 -16.94 12.98
CA LEU A 115 -33.88 -16.31 11.76
C LEU A 115 -34.10 -14.80 11.92
N ILE A 116 -34.37 -14.33 13.15
CA ILE A 116 -34.57 -12.91 13.46
C ILE A 116 -33.24 -12.22 13.82
N ALA A 117 -32.32 -12.91 14.49
CA ALA A 117 -31.03 -12.37 14.91
C ALA A 117 -30.11 -12.09 13.72
N VAL A 118 -30.10 -12.94 12.70
CA VAL A 118 -29.26 -12.76 11.49
C VAL A 118 -29.57 -11.44 10.77
N PRO A 119 -30.83 -11.10 10.40
CA PRO A 119 -31.13 -9.82 9.77
C PRO A 119 -30.96 -8.64 10.72
N ILE A 120 -31.17 -8.79 12.03
CA ILE A 120 -30.91 -7.72 13.01
C ILE A 120 -29.42 -7.40 13.09
N ILE A 121 -28.55 -8.40 13.21
CA ILE A 121 -27.09 -8.23 13.20
C ILE A 121 -26.65 -7.59 11.88
N TRP A 122 -27.26 -8.00 10.76
CA TRP A 122 -27.01 -7.40 9.46
C TRP A 122 -27.40 -5.91 9.41
N ILE A 123 -28.59 -5.55 9.90
CA ILE A 123 -29.05 -4.16 10.00
C ILE A 123 -28.15 -3.35 10.94
N LEU A 124 -27.70 -3.92 12.05
CA LEU A 124 -26.87 -3.22 13.04
C LEU A 124 -25.46 -2.95 12.49
N LEU A 125 -24.85 -3.93 11.82
CA LEU A 125 -23.57 -3.74 11.14
C LEU A 125 -23.66 -2.79 9.94
N TYR A 126 -24.78 -2.79 9.22
CA TYR A 126 -24.93 -2.05 7.96
C TYR A 126 -25.46 -0.62 8.13
N VAL A 127 -26.43 -0.41 9.03
CA VAL A 127 -27.07 0.90 9.29
C VAL A 127 -26.32 1.71 10.34
N MET A 128 -25.86 1.09 11.43
CA MET A 128 -25.12 1.82 12.48
C MET A 128 -23.63 1.97 12.19
N LYS A 129 -23.10 1.37 11.11
CA LYS A 129 -21.70 1.52 10.66
C LYS A 129 -20.68 1.28 11.79
N VAL A 130 -20.99 0.33 12.68
CA VAL A 130 -20.15 -0.03 13.84
C VAL A 130 -19.12 -1.07 13.40
N GLY A 131 -17.92 -0.62 13.04
CA GLY A 131 -16.80 -1.48 12.71
C GLY A 131 -15.46 -0.74 12.89
N PRO A 132 -14.38 -1.41 13.36
CA PRO A 132 -13.07 -0.78 13.53
C PRO A 132 -12.49 -0.28 12.20
N ASP A 133 -11.98 0.95 12.19
CA ASP A 133 -11.41 1.58 10.99
C ASP A 133 -10.22 0.82 10.38
N SER A 134 -9.54 -0.04 11.17
CA SER A 134 -8.39 -0.84 10.76
C SER A 134 -8.73 -1.96 9.77
N TRP A 135 -10.01 -2.36 9.71
CA TRP A 135 -10.48 -3.39 8.76
C TRP A 135 -10.59 -2.86 7.32
N HIS A 136 -10.25 -1.59 7.10
CA HIS A 136 -10.42 -0.86 5.85
C HIS A 136 -9.10 -0.39 5.22
N ALA A 137 -7.94 -0.81 5.73
CA ALA A 137 -6.65 -0.45 5.15
C ALA A 137 -6.39 -1.25 3.84
N PRO A 138 -6.29 -0.59 2.66
CA PRO A 138 -5.99 -1.28 1.41
C PRO A 138 -4.52 -1.71 1.35
N SER A 139 -4.25 -2.80 0.62
CA SER A 139 -2.88 -3.31 0.43
C SER A 139 -2.06 -2.39 -0.48
N LEU A 140 -0.80 -2.12 -0.13
CA LEU A 140 0.13 -1.23 -0.85
C LEU A 140 0.22 -1.50 -2.37
N ARG A 141 0.04 -2.76 -2.78
CA ARG A 141 0.09 -3.20 -4.19
C ARG A 141 -1.05 -2.63 -5.05
N GLN A 142 -2.21 -2.32 -4.47
CA GLN A 142 -3.34 -1.79 -5.23
C GLN A 142 -3.12 -0.32 -5.60
N LEU A 143 -2.50 0.44 -4.68
CA LEU A 143 -2.11 1.82 -4.90
C LEU A 143 -1.10 1.97 -6.05
N GLU A 144 -0.10 1.08 -6.10
CA GLU A 144 0.90 1.08 -7.19
C GLU A 144 0.26 0.84 -8.56
N ARG A 145 -0.70 -0.08 -8.65
CA ARG A 145 -1.41 -0.36 -9.90
C ARG A 145 -2.23 0.83 -10.38
N MET A 146 -2.87 1.57 -9.47
CA MET A 146 -3.62 2.78 -9.83
C MET A 146 -2.69 3.89 -10.31
N ARG A 147 -1.59 4.17 -9.58
CA ARG A 147 -0.57 5.13 -10.03
C ARG A 147 -0.01 4.80 -11.41
N LYS A 148 0.28 3.52 -11.66
CA LYS A 148 0.80 3.09 -12.95
C LYS A 148 -0.20 3.37 -14.08
N ARG A 149 -1.49 3.11 -13.86
CA ARG A 149 -2.54 3.39 -14.84
C ARG A 149 -2.69 4.88 -15.12
N GLU A 150 -2.58 5.72 -14.09
CA GLU A 150 -2.68 7.18 -14.26
C GLU A 150 -1.49 7.74 -15.04
N ILE A 151 -0.27 7.26 -14.75
CA ILE A 151 0.93 7.61 -15.53
C ILE A 151 0.81 7.12 -16.98
N GLU A 152 0.27 5.92 -17.20
CA GLU A 152 0.04 5.38 -18.53
C GLU A 152 -1.00 6.19 -19.31
N ALA A 153 -2.07 6.64 -18.66
CA ALA A 153 -3.08 7.52 -19.26
C ALA A 153 -2.48 8.88 -19.66
N GLN A 154 -1.78 9.54 -18.72
CA GLN A 154 -1.11 10.80 -19.01
C GLN A 154 -0.08 10.69 -20.14
N ARG A 155 0.62 9.55 -20.23
CA ARG A 155 1.60 9.30 -21.30
C ARG A 155 0.91 9.14 -22.66
N LYS A 156 -0.25 8.48 -22.73
CA LYS A 156 -1.01 8.33 -23.96
C LYS A 156 -1.50 9.68 -24.48
N ASP A 157 -2.03 10.54 -23.61
CA ASP A 157 -2.54 11.86 -23.99
C ASP A 157 -1.43 12.77 -24.53
N LYS A 158 -0.25 12.75 -23.88
CA LYS A 158 0.92 13.48 -24.40
C LYS A 158 1.37 12.95 -25.75
N TRP A 159 1.31 11.64 -25.95
CA TRP A 159 1.72 11.02 -27.22
C TRP A 159 0.79 11.44 -28.37
N SER A 160 -0.53 11.48 -28.14
CA SER A 160 -1.47 11.94 -29.16
C SER A 160 -1.28 13.43 -29.50
N GLN A 161 -0.99 14.26 -28.50
CA GLN A 161 -0.70 15.69 -28.73
C GLN A 161 0.57 15.88 -29.58
N LEU A 162 1.64 15.15 -29.25
CA LEU A 162 2.90 15.21 -29.98
C LEU A 162 2.74 14.69 -31.42
N SER A 163 1.93 13.64 -31.64
CA SER A 163 1.67 13.15 -33.00
C SER A 163 0.88 14.15 -33.82
N ASP A 164 -0.13 14.81 -33.25
CA ASP A 164 -0.92 15.82 -33.95
C ASP A 164 -0.08 17.06 -34.29
N GLU A 165 0.77 17.50 -33.36
CA GLU A 165 1.68 18.62 -33.59
C GLU A 165 2.72 18.29 -34.67
N ALA A 166 3.32 17.10 -34.63
CA ALA A 166 4.28 16.63 -35.63
C ALA A 166 3.65 16.53 -37.03
N LEU A 167 2.43 15.98 -37.14
CA LEU A 167 1.68 15.92 -38.39
C LEU A 167 1.36 17.31 -38.93
N GLY A 168 0.94 18.23 -38.05
CA GLY A 168 0.68 19.61 -38.41
C GLY A 168 1.92 20.34 -38.93
N LEU A 169 3.09 20.11 -38.32
CA LEU A 169 4.36 20.65 -38.78
C LEU A 169 4.78 20.06 -40.14
N ALA A 170 4.66 18.75 -40.31
CA ALA A 170 4.96 18.07 -41.57
C ALA A 170 4.08 18.60 -42.72
N GLN A 171 2.78 18.78 -42.48
CA GLN A 171 1.85 19.31 -43.47
C GLN A 171 2.13 20.78 -43.82
N ARG A 172 2.56 21.60 -42.84
CA ARG A 172 3.01 22.98 -43.12
C ARG A 172 4.29 23.00 -43.95
N GLN A 173 5.25 22.11 -43.68
CA GLN A 173 6.48 22.01 -44.47
C GLN A 173 6.19 21.59 -45.92
N LEU A 174 5.33 20.58 -46.10
CA LEU A 174 4.89 20.12 -47.42
C LEU A 174 4.16 21.21 -48.21
N SER A 175 3.23 21.93 -47.56
CA SER A 175 2.51 23.02 -48.23
C SER A 175 3.39 24.24 -48.56
N ARG A 176 4.45 24.50 -47.78
CA ARG A 176 5.48 25.50 -48.13
C ARG A 176 6.31 25.07 -49.34
N TRP A 177 6.67 23.79 -49.42
CA TRP A 177 7.42 23.25 -50.56
C TRP A 177 6.61 23.34 -51.86
N ASN A 178 5.31 23.00 -51.80
CA ASN A 178 4.43 23.02 -52.98
C ASN A 178 4.02 24.42 -53.45
N LYS A 179 4.38 25.48 -52.70
CA LYS A 179 4.13 26.90 -53.05
C LYS A 179 5.34 27.60 -53.68
N LYS A 180 6.49 26.94 -53.76
CA LYS A 180 7.67 27.40 -54.51
C LYS A 180 7.67 26.77 -55.89
#